data_AF-A0A662RYJ5-F1
#
_entry.id   AF-A0A662RYJ5-F1
#
_cell.length_a   1.000
_cell.length_b   1.000
_cell.length_c   1.000
_cell.angle_alpha   90.00
_cell.angle_beta   90.00
_cell.angle_gamma   90.00
#
_symmetry.space_group_name_H-M   'P 1'
#
loop_
_entity.id
_entity.type
_entity.pdbx_description
1 polymer ?
#
loop_
_entity_poly.entity_id
_entity_poly.type
_entity_poly.pdbx_seq_one_letter_code
_entity_poly.pdbx_strand_id
1 'polypeptide(L)'
;MRRKVIGGVKTLRRKFRIAELVNYGTEQKPSYTVSVEIGIHVGESPDSMHRIFVETGLISRDTVPFEVVNFRGSVSGDAPFYAAEILYEGALIEYSVHPRHAGGIRELRYEPVVTPEDMRLIHPAEFHRHGIEVLSWELHNYRPHLMLFISSKKYEHFDLSVRREEEGTSINMKIGESDLRRKTAPCRWLLQRISVFDIDVEEELMKLLCDE
;
A
#
# COMPACT_ATOMS: atom_id res chain seq x y z
N MET A 1 -5.16 -24.29 -6.85
CA MET A 1 -4.43 -24.01 -8.10
C MET A 1 -3.46 -22.87 -7.81
N ARG A 2 -2.18 -23.17 -7.53
CA ARG A 2 -1.17 -22.15 -7.19
C ARG A 2 -0.64 -21.56 -8.50
N ARG A 3 -1.09 -20.35 -8.87
CA ARG A 3 -0.41 -19.58 -9.92
C ARG A 3 0.91 -19.11 -9.33
N LYS A 4 1.99 -19.81 -9.70
CA LYS A 4 3.36 -19.37 -9.48
C LYS A 4 3.58 -18.17 -10.40
N VAL A 5 3.40 -16.96 -9.89
CA VAL A 5 3.99 -15.77 -10.51
C VAL A 5 5.31 -15.60 -9.79
N ILE A 6 6.37 -16.21 -10.33
CA ILE A 6 7.73 -15.82 -9.96
C ILE A 6 7.89 -14.47 -10.65
N GLY A 7 7.77 -13.39 -9.87
CA GLY A 7 7.96 -12.07 -10.42
C GLY A 7 9.40 -11.88 -10.89
N GLY A 8 9.58 -11.12 -11.96
CA GLY A 8 10.87 -10.98 -12.65
C GLY A 8 11.85 -10.01 -11.99
N VAL A 9 11.43 -9.28 -10.93
CA VAL A 9 12.27 -8.31 -10.24
C VAL A 9 13.20 -9.03 -9.28
N LYS A 10 14.51 -8.88 -9.49
CA LYS A 10 15.52 -9.53 -8.66
C LYS A 10 15.65 -8.80 -7.32
N THR A 11 15.38 -9.51 -6.23
CA THR A 11 15.56 -8.97 -4.88
C THR A 11 17.04 -9.00 -4.50
N LEU A 12 17.60 -7.84 -4.15
CA LEU A 12 18.98 -7.72 -3.69
C LEU A 12 19.09 -7.94 -2.18
N ARG A 13 18.19 -7.31 -1.42
CA ARG A 13 18.08 -7.46 0.04
C ARG A 13 16.63 -7.49 0.45
N ARG A 14 16.33 -8.20 1.53
CA ARG A 14 14.98 -8.24 2.09
C ARG A 14 15.01 -8.33 3.61
N LYS A 15 13.99 -7.76 4.25
CA LYS A 15 13.78 -7.80 5.69
C LYS A 15 12.29 -7.90 5.98
N PHE A 16 11.94 -8.81 6.87
CA PHE A 16 10.57 -8.99 7.34
C PHE A 16 10.56 -8.85 8.86
N ARG A 17 9.56 -8.16 9.40
CA ARG A 17 9.39 -7.97 10.84
C ARG A 17 7.92 -8.01 11.19
N ILE A 18 7.56 -8.74 12.25
CA ILE A 18 6.25 -8.61 12.88
C ILE A 18 6.28 -7.34 13.73
N ALA A 19 5.46 -6.36 13.38
CA ALA A 19 5.26 -5.14 14.15
C ALA A 19 4.19 -5.33 15.23
N GLU A 20 3.17 -6.16 14.96
CA GLU A 20 2.10 -6.50 15.89
C GLU A 20 1.56 -7.91 15.59
N LEU A 21 1.40 -8.73 16.64
CA LEU A 21 0.70 -10.01 16.60
C LEU A 21 -0.04 -10.20 17.93
N VAL A 22 -1.30 -9.78 17.99
CA VAL A 22 -2.10 -9.77 19.23
C VAL A 22 -3.44 -10.45 18.99
N ASN A 23 -3.84 -11.39 19.85
CA ASN A 23 -5.20 -11.93 19.87
C ASN A 23 -6.07 -11.11 20.83
N TYR A 24 -7.04 -10.36 20.28
CA TYR A 24 -8.04 -9.65 21.08
C TYR A 24 -9.28 -10.51 21.41
N GLY A 25 -9.34 -11.73 20.87
CA GLY A 25 -10.39 -12.70 21.13
C GLY A 25 -10.01 -13.74 22.17
N THR A 26 -10.80 -14.81 22.23
CA THR A 26 -10.49 -16.01 23.03
C THR A 26 -9.81 -17.06 22.16
N GLU A 27 -9.28 -18.14 22.76
CA GLU A 27 -8.72 -19.26 21.99
C GLU A 27 -9.77 -19.94 21.09
N GLN A 28 -11.03 -20.02 21.56
CA GLN A 28 -12.14 -20.64 20.84
C GLN A 28 -12.71 -19.73 19.74
N LYS A 29 -12.60 -18.41 19.92
CA LYS A 29 -13.03 -17.40 18.94
C LYS A 29 -11.94 -16.34 18.79
N PRO A 30 -10.84 -16.65 18.09
CA PRO A 30 -9.74 -15.71 17.92
C PRO A 30 -10.14 -14.49 17.11
N SER A 31 -9.46 -13.38 17.39
CA SER A 31 -9.57 -12.10 16.69
C SER A 31 -8.18 -11.46 16.69
N TYR A 32 -7.32 -11.97 15.82
CA TYR A 32 -5.95 -11.50 15.68
C TYR A 32 -5.90 -10.14 14.98
N THR A 33 -5.04 -9.27 15.48
CA THR A 33 -4.47 -8.15 14.73
C THR A 33 -3.04 -8.53 14.36
N VAL A 34 -2.75 -8.46 13.07
CA VAL A 34 -1.43 -8.74 12.51
C VAL A 34 -0.97 -7.50 11.76
N SER A 35 0.19 -6.96 12.14
CA SER A 35 0.88 -5.92 11.39
C SER A 35 2.32 -6.33 11.15
N VAL A 36 2.78 -6.17 9.92
CA VAL A 36 4.11 -6.56 9.48
C VAL A 36 4.76 -5.40 8.75
N GLU A 37 6.08 -5.34 8.86
CA GLU A 37 6.92 -4.46 8.08
C GLU A 37 7.79 -5.29 7.14
N ILE A 38 7.85 -4.84 5.89
CA ILE A 38 8.56 -5.52 4.81
C ILE A 38 9.46 -4.48 4.15
N GLY A 39 10.77 -4.72 4.16
CA GLY A 39 11.75 -3.94 3.42
C GLY A 39 12.33 -4.79 2.29
N ILE A 40 12.28 -4.28 1.06
CA ILE A 40 12.83 -4.94 -0.14
C ILE A 40 13.72 -3.94 -0.86
N HIS A 41 14.91 -4.39 -1.24
CA HIS A 41 15.86 -3.63 -2.04
C HIS A 41 16.04 -4.27 -3.40
N VAL A 42 15.96 -3.47 -4.47
CA VAL A 42 15.99 -3.94 -5.87
C VAL A 42 16.93 -3.07 -6.72
N GLY A 43 17.30 -3.53 -7.91
CA GLY A 43 18.17 -2.79 -8.83
C GLY A 43 17.42 -1.83 -9.76
N GLU A 44 16.12 -2.05 -9.94
CA GLU A 44 15.19 -1.28 -10.73
C GLU A 44 15.05 0.14 -10.17
N SER A 45 14.80 1.14 -11.03
CA SER A 45 14.54 2.52 -10.59
C SER A 45 13.17 2.66 -9.92
N PRO A 46 12.93 3.75 -9.15
CA PRO A 46 11.59 4.05 -8.64
C PRO A 46 10.54 4.16 -9.74
N ASP A 47 10.89 4.73 -10.89
CA ASP A 47 10.04 4.81 -12.09
C ASP A 47 9.69 3.42 -12.65
N SER A 48 10.68 2.54 -12.78
CA SER A 48 10.44 1.15 -13.22
C SER A 48 9.53 0.40 -12.24
N MET A 49 9.78 0.55 -10.94
CA MET A 49 8.92 -0.06 -9.91
C MET A 49 7.51 0.51 -9.94
N HIS A 50 7.36 1.82 -10.13
CA HIS A 50 6.06 2.45 -10.30
C HIS A 50 5.29 1.81 -11.47
N ARG A 51 5.91 1.67 -12.65
CA ARG A 51 5.28 1.02 -13.83
C ARG A 51 4.87 -0.42 -13.53
N ILE A 52 5.74 -1.21 -12.90
CA ILE A 52 5.44 -2.59 -12.51
C ILE A 52 4.21 -2.65 -11.59
N PHE A 53 4.13 -1.74 -10.62
CA PHE A 53 3.00 -1.68 -9.70
C PHE A 53 1.72 -1.10 -10.30
N VAL A 54 1.80 -0.33 -11.37
CA VAL A 54 0.64 0.00 -12.21
C VAL A 54 0.13 -1.25 -12.92
N GLU A 55 1.03 -2.06 -13.52
CA GLU A 55 0.67 -3.29 -14.23
C GLU A 55 0.02 -4.34 -13.32
N THR A 56 0.43 -4.42 -12.05
CA THR A 56 -0.22 -5.31 -11.07
C THR A 56 -1.53 -4.75 -10.50
N GLY A 57 -1.87 -3.50 -10.83
CA GLY A 57 -3.03 -2.81 -10.26
C GLY A 57 -2.86 -2.41 -8.80
N LEU A 58 -1.63 -2.41 -8.26
CA LEU A 58 -1.33 -1.81 -6.97
C LEU A 58 -1.49 -0.29 -7.02
N ILE A 59 -1.04 0.35 -8.11
CA ILE A 59 -1.30 1.75 -8.39
C ILE A 59 -2.47 1.80 -9.38
N SER A 60 -3.67 2.01 -8.85
CA SER A 60 -4.92 2.00 -9.61
C SER A 60 -5.98 2.87 -8.93
N ARG A 61 -7.15 3.03 -9.54
CA ARG A 61 -8.26 3.78 -8.93
C ARG A 61 -8.79 3.16 -7.64
N ASP A 62 -8.52 1.87 -7.41
CA ASP A 62 -8.90 1.18 -6.18
C ASP A 62 -8.05 1.61 -4.98
N THR A 63 -6.81 2.04 -5.23
CA THR A 63 -5.83 2.38 -4.19
C THR A 63 -5.56 3.88 -4.14
N VAL A 64 -5.63 4.57 -5.27
CA VAL A 64 -5.51 6.01 -5.45
C VAL A 64 -6.83 6.54 -6.04
N PRO A 65 -7.76 7.04 -5.22
CA PRO A 65 -9.09 7.40 -5.69
C PRO A 65 -9.09 8.74 -6.44
N PHE A 66 -9.94 8.84 -7.46
CA PHE A 66 -10.32 10.10 -8.15
C PHE A 66 -11.83 10.39 -8.01
N GLU A 67 -12.50 9.61 -7.16
CA GLU A 67 -13.91 9.72 -6.81
C GLU A 67 -14.04 9.63 -5.29
N VAL A 68 -15.20 9.97 -4.74
CA VAL A 68 -15.43 9.91 -3.30
C VAL A 68 -15.36 8.45 -2.81
N VAL A 69 -14.55 8.21 -1.78
CA VAL A 69 -14.34 6.87 -1.20
C VAL A 69 -14.56 6.83 0.30
N ASN A 70 -14.66 5.63 0.85
CA ASN A 70 -14.86 5.36 2.28
C ASN A 70 -13.58 4.90 3.02
N PHE A 71 -12.41 5.18 2.44
CA PHE A 71 -11.10 4.94 3.04
C PHE A 71 -10.29 6.24 3.01
N ARG A 72 -9.23 6.31 3.83
CA ARG A 72 -8.29 7.46 3.87
C ARG A 72 -6.87 7.00 3.55
N GLY A 73 -5.95 7.94 3.41
CA GLY A 73 -4.52 7.67 3.18
C GLY A 73 -3.92 6.80 4.28
N SER A 74 -3.51 7.40 5.40
CA SER A 74 -2.89 6.65 6.51
C SER A 74 -3.81 6.35 7.70
N VAL A 75 -3.32 5.49 8.59
CA VAL A 75 -3.90 5.24 9.91
C VAL A 75 -3.94 6.52 10.77
N SER A 76 -2.97 7.44 10.64
CA SER A 76 -2.98 8.71 11.39
C SER A 76 -4.00 9.71 10.82
N GLY A 77 -4.25 9.64 9.51
CA GLY A 77 -5.15 10.53 8.78
C GLY A 77 -4.47 11.72 8.11
N ASP A 78 -3.14 11.83 8.24
CA ASP A 78 -2.38 12.98 7.72
C ASP A 78 -1.72 12.70 6.36
N ALA A 79 -1.50 11.42 6.03
CA ALA A 79 -0.85 11.07 4.77
C ALA A 79 -1.85 11.12 3.59
N PRO A 80 -1.38 11.50 2.39
CA PRO A 80 -2.18 11.43 1.18
C PRO A 80 -2.51 9.98 0.81
N PHE A 81 -3.42 9.76 -0.12
CA PHE A 81 -3.56 8.44 -0.76
C PHE A 81 -2.30 8.10 -1.55
N TYR A 82 -1.72 9.08 -2.23
CA TYR A 82 -0.52 8.92 -3.03
C TYR A 82 0.29 10.23 -3.01
N ALA A 83 1.60 10.13 -2.95
CA ALA A 83 2.53 11.24 -3.15
C ALA A 83 3.69 10.79 -4.02
N ALA A 84 4.22 11.68 -4.84
CA ALA A 84 5.39 11.41 -5.66
C ALA A 84 6.19 12.68 -5.93
N GLU A 85 7.50 12.50 -6.00
CA GLU A 85 8.41 13.45 -6.64
C GLU A 85 8.55 13.01 -8.10
N ILE A 86 8.17 13.88 -9.03
CA ILE A 86 8.12 13.57 -10.46
C ILE A 86 8.90 14.59 -11.29
N LEU A 87 9.41 14.15 -12.43
CA LEU A 87 9.96 15.00 -13.47
C LEU A 87 8.95 15.07 -14.63
N TYR A 88 8.43 16.27 -14.88
CA TYR A 88 7.45 16.53 -15.94
C TYR A 88 7.86 17.79 -16.71
N GLU A 89 7.98 17.68 -18.04
CA GLU A 89 8.39 18.79 -18.92
C GLU A 89 9.71 19.47 -18.49
N GLY A 90 10.62 18.70 -17.87
CA GLY A 90 11.91 19.19 -17.38
C GLY A 90 11.86 19.90 -16.02
N ALA A 91 10.69 19.99 -15.39
CA ALA A 91 10.51 20.54 -14.05
C ALA A 91 10.31 19.43 -13.01
N LEU A 92 10.90 19.65 -11.84
CA LEU A 92 10.66 18.83 -10.65
C LEU A 92 9.34 19.27 -10.01
N ILE A 93 8.41 18.34 -9.81
CA ILE A 93 7.08 18.61 -9.26
C ILE A 93 6.80 17.64 -8.11
N GLU A 94 6.24 18.16 -7.03
CA GLU A 94 5.62 17.35 -5.98
C GLU A 94 4.15 17.12 -6.34
N TYR A 95 3.82 15.87 -6.68
CA TYR A 95 2.45 15.45 -6.97
C TYR A 95 1.87 14.73 -5.76
N SER A 96 0.63 15.04 -5.37
CA SER A 96 -0.07 14.32 -4.32
C SER A 96 -1.58 14.24 -4.52
N VAL A 97 -2.19 13.21 -3.94
CA VAL A 97 -3.64 13.01 -3.90
C VAL A 97 -4.08 12.94 -2.44
N HIS A 98 -4.57 14.05 -1.89
CA HIS A 98 -4.95 14.14 -0.48
C HIS A 98 -6.41 13.78 -0.23
N PRO A 99 -6.72 13.12 0.90
CA PRO A 99 -8.10 12.96 1.35
C PRO A 99 -8.63 14.27 1.95
N ARG A 100 -9.68 14.85 1.35
CA ARG A 100 -10.49 15.90 1.97
C ARG A 100 -11.76 15.30 2.55
N HIS A 101 -12.03 15.53 3.83
CA HIS A 101 -13.23 15.01 4.47
C HIS A 101 -14.49 15.63 3.82
N ALA A 102 -15.32 14.78 3.21
CA ALA A 102 -16.50 15.20 2.44
C ALA A 102 -17.79 15.26 3.29
N GLY A 103 -17.69 15.03 4.60
CA GLY A 103 -18.84 14.97 5.51
C GLY A 103 -19.52 13.60 5.55
N GLY A 104 -20.43 13.42 6.50
CA GLY A 104 -21.14 12.16 6.74
C GLY A 104 -21.21 11.83 8.23
N ILE A 105 -22.42 11.66 8.77
CA ILE A 105 -22.63 11.35 10.20
C ILE A 105 -22.45 9.84 10.47
N ARG A 106 -22.64 8.99 9.45
CA ARG A 106 -22.68 7.52 9.58
C ARG A 106 -21.58 6.78 8.80
N GLU A 107 -20.98 7.43 7.80
CA GLU A 107 -19.94 6.84 6.95
C GLU A 107 -18.83 7.87 6.76
N LEU A 108 -17.58 7.45 6.97
CA LEU A 108 -16.42 8.25 6.61
C LEU A 108 -16.37 8.37 5.09
N ARG A 109 -16.35 9.60 4.57
CA ARG A 109 -16.25 9.88 3.14
C ARG A 109 -15.14 10.88 2.88
N TYR A 110 -14.31 10.57 1.90
CA TYR A 110 -13.17 11.38 1.52
C TYR A 110 -13.23 11.65 0.02
N GLU A 111 -13.11 12.93 -0.33
CA GLU A 111 -12.92 13.40 -1.69
C GLU A 111 -11.42 13.54 -1.96
N PRO A 112 -10.90 13.00 -3.07
CA PRO A 112 -9.51 13.16 -3.44
C PRO A 112 -9.25 14.57 -3.99
N VAL A 113 -8.22 15.22 -3.47
CA VAL A 113 -7.75 16.52 -3.92
C VAL A 113 -6.34 16.36 -4.46
N VAL A 114 -6.15 16.68 -5.74
CA VAL A 114 -4.85 16.56 -6.41
C VAL A 114 -4.09 17.87 -6.30
N THR A 115 -2.81 17.78 -5.95
CA THR A 115 -1.85 18.88 -5.99
C THR A 115 -0.69 18.47 -6.90
N PRO A 116 -0.22 19.33 -7.82
CA PRO A 116 -0.80 20.63 -8.17
C PRO A 116 -2.12 20.51 -8.97
N GLU A 117 -2.95 21.56 -8.92
CA GLU A 117 -4.32 21.57 -9.49
C GLU A 117 -4.34 21.40 -11.02
N ASP A 118 -3.30 21.85 -11.72
CA ASP A 118 -3.12 21.65 -13.16
C ASP A 118 -2.99 20.18 -13.55
N MET A 119 -2.51 19.33 -12.63
CA MET A 119 -2.39 17.88 -12.82
C MET A 119 -3.61 17.08 -12.37
N ARG A 120 -4.71 17.71 -11.97
CA ARG A 120 -5.91 17.05 -11.40
C ARG A 120 -6.58 16.00 -12.29
N LEU A 121 -6.31 16.02 -13.60
CA LEU A 121 -6.87 15.08 -14.56
C LEU A 121 -5.93 13.90 -14.87
N ILE A 122 -4.71 13.91 -14.32
CA ILE A 122 -3.69 12.91 -14.57
C ILE A 122 -3.62 11.99 -13.36
N HIS A 123 -4.10 10.76 -13.52
CA HIS A 123 -4.00 9.75 -12.48
C HIS A 123 -2.57 9.15 -12.44
N PRO A 124 -1.99 8.76 -11.28
CA PRO A 124 -0.63 8.20 -11.21
C PRO A 124 -0.41 7.01 -12.13
N ALA A 125 -1.40 6.13 -12.25
CA ALA A 125 -1.38 5.00 -13.21
C ALA A 125 -1.18 5.41 -14.69
N GLU A 126 -1.35 6.67 -15.03
CA GLU A 126 -1.21 7.20 -16.40
C GLU A 126 0.09 7.97 -16.61
N PHE A 127 0.90 8.21 -15.57
CA PHE A 127 2.15 8.99 -15.65
C PHE A 127 3.05 8.58 -16.82
N HIS A 128 3.24 7.28 -17.02
CA HIS A 128 4.05 6.77 -18.13
C HIS A 128 3.52 7.22 -19.51
N ARG A 129 2.19 7.29 -19.70
CA ARG A 129 1.57 7.74 -20.96
C ARG A 129 1.74 9.23 -21.21
N HIS A 130 1.97 10.01 -20.16
CA HIS A 130 2.20 11.45 -20.20
C HIS A 130 3.69 11.82 -20.23
N GLY A 131 4.60 10.83 -20.29
CA GLY A 131 6.03 11.09 -20.24
C GLY A 131 6.52 11.65 -18.90
N ILE A 132 5.77 11.39 -17.82
CA ILE A 132 6.14 11.75 -16.45
C ILE A 132 7.05 10.65 -15.90
N GLU A 133 8.24 11.03 -15.44
CA GLU A 133 9.17 10.14 -14.75
C GLU A 133 8.98 10.26 -13.23
N VAL A 134 8.91 9.12 -12.53
CA VAL A 134 8.74 9.08 -11.07
C VAL A 134 10.09 8.87 -10.38
N LEU A 135 10.49 9.82 -9.54
CA LEU A 135 11.77 9.80 -8.82
C LEU A 135 11.66 9.15 -7.45
N SER A 136 10.53 9.35 -6.77
CA SER A 136 10.16 8.67 -5.53
C SER A 136 8.65 8.72 -5.37
N TRP A 137 8.06 7.79 -4.61
CA TRP A 137 6.62 7.81 -4.37
C TRP A 137 6.22 7.04 -3.12
N GLU A 138 5.04 7.38 -2.61
CA GLU A 138 4.40 6.78 -1.46
C GLU A 138 2.93 6.50 -1.77
N LEU A 139 2.40 5.41 -1.23
CA LEU A 139 1.03 4.96 -1.39
C LEU A 139 0.49 4.57 -0.02
N HIS A 140 -0.62 5.16 0.38
CA HIS A 140 -1.26 4.90 1.66
C HIS A 140 -2.72 4.52 1.47
N ASN A 141 -3.14 3.45 2.14
CA ASN A 141 -4.51 3.01 2.13
C ASN A 141 -4.92 2.48 3.51
N TYR A 142 -5.80 3.20 4.20
CA TYR A 142 -6.42 2.77 5.45
C TYR A 142 -7.92 2.60 5.28
N ARG A 143 -8.38 1.35 5.38
CA ARG A 143 -9.78 0.95 5.21
C ARG A 143 -10.39 0.53 6.54
N PRO A 144 -11.12 1.42 7.23
CA PRO A 144 -11.89 1.04 8.41
C PRO A 144 -13.17 0.30 7.97
N HIS A 145 -13.38 -0.90 8.49
CA HIS A 145 -14.64 -1.63 8.35
C HIS A 145 -15.53 -1.30 9.55
N LEU A 146 -16.12 -0.11 9.53
CA LEU A 146 -17.08 0.33 10.54
C LEU A 146 -18.36 -0.51 10.44
N MET A 147 -18.59 -1.39 11.42
CA MET A 147 -19.93 -1.91 11.70
C MET A 147 -20.56 -1.05 12.78
N LEU A 148 -21.64 -0.35 12.44
CA LEU A 148 -22.48 0.35 13.40
C LEU A 148 -22.89 -0.65 14.50
N PHE A 149 -22.68 -0.26 15.77
CA PHE A 149 -23.10 -0.97 17.00
C PHE A 149 -22.22 -2.11 17.53
N ILE A 150 -21.07 -2.44 16.92
CA ILE A 150 -20.12 -3.41 17.47
C ILE A 150 -18.73 -2.77 17.45
N SER A 151 -17.96 -2.93 18.51
CA SER A 151 -16.55 -2.51 18.59
C SER A 151 -15.64 -3.34 17.66
N SER A 152 -16.11 -3.76 16.49
CA SER A 152 -15.27 -4.41 15.49
C SER A 152 -14.34 -3.35 14.94
N LYS A 153 -13.16 -3.24 15.55
CA LYS A 153 -12.02 -2.50 15.02
C LYS A 153 -11.45 -3.24 13.83
N LYS A 154 -12.28 -3.75 12.91
CA LYS A 154 -11.82 -4.40 11.70
C LYS A 154 -11.31 -3.31 10.78
N TYR A 155 -10.07 -3.44 10.36
CA TYR A 155 -9.43 -2.54 9.42
C TYR A 155 -8.38 -3.28 8.62
N GLU A 156 -8.07 -2.73 7.47
CA GLU A 156 -6.89 -3.03 6.68
C GLU A 156 -6.07 -1.75 6.55
N HIS A 157 -4.75 -1.85 6.62
CA HIS A 157 -3.85 -0.76 6.28
C HIS A 157 -2.70 -1.24 5.41
N PHE A 158 -2.26 -0.32 4.56
CA PHE A 158 -1.14 -0.50 3.67
C PHE A 158 -0.47 0.84 3.45
N ASP A 159 0.74 0.97 3.97
CA ASP A 159 1.63 2.08 3.71
C ASP A 159 2.81 1.52 2.92
N LEU A 160 3.16 2.17 1.81
CA LEU A 160 4.29 1.80 0.98
C LEU A 160 5.05 3.05 0.59
N SER A 161 6.37 3.01 0.69
CA SER A 161 7.27 4.06 0.21
C SER A 161 8.35 3.46 -0.68
N VAL A 162 8.59 4.08 -1.83
CA VAL A 162 9.64 3.71 -2.79
C VAL A 162 10.55 4.90 -3.00
N ARG A 163 11.83 4.71 -2.69
CA ARG A 163 12.84 5.76 -2.78
C ARG A 163 14.11 5.22 -3.41
N ARG A 164 14.80 6.06 -4.18
CA ARG A 164 16.15 5.76 -4.67
C ARG A 164 17.14 5.78 -3.51
N GLU A 165 18.04 4.81 -3.49
CA GLU A 165 19.20 4.73 -2.61
C GLU A 165 20.47 4.53 -3.46
N GLU A 166 21.67 4.69 -2.87
CA GLU A 166 22.95 4.59 -3.60
C GLU A 166 23.10 3.27 -4.37
N GLU A 167 22.60 2.18 -3.82
CA GLU A 167 22.72 0.83 -4.39
C GLU A 167 21.44 0.32 -5.07
N GLY A 168 20.50 1.21 -5.45
CA GLY A 168 19.28 0.82 -6.15
C GLY A 168 18.02 1.52 -5.62
N THR A 169 16.95 0.75 -5.40
CA THR A 169 15.67 1.26 -4.92
C THR A 169 15.21 0.50 -3.69
N SER A 170 14.85 1.25 -2.66
CA SER A 170 14.35 0.78 -1.38
C SER A 170 12.83 0.88 -1.37
N ILE A 171 12.18 -0.24 -1.09
CA ILE A 171 10.73 -0.39 -1.01
C ILE A 171 10.42 -0.81 0.42
N ASN A 172 9.81 0.10 1.19
CA ASN A 172 9.41 -0.16 2.55
C ASN A 172 7.89 -0.20 2.62
N MET A 173 7.36 -1.24 3.25
CA MET A 173 5.93 -1.47 3.36
C MET A 173 5.57 -1.75 4.81
N LYS A 174 4.44 -1.20 5.25
CA LYS A 174 3.76 -1.56 6.48
C LYS A 174 2.35 -2.01 6.15
N ILE A 175 2.05 -3.25 6.47
CA ILE A 175 0.79 -3.90 6.12
C ILE A 175 0.16 -4.43 7.40
N GLY A 176 -1.14 -4.22 7.60
CA GLY A 176 -1.80 -4.85 8.72
C GLY A 176 -3.30 -5.00 8.57
N GLU A 177 -3.82 -6.04 9.21
CA GLU A 177 -5.21 -6.45 9.19
C GLU A 177 -5.63 -6.89 10.59
N SER A 178 -6.86 -6.60 10.94
CA SER A 178 -7.46 -6.96 12.23
C SER A 178 -8.73 -7.80 12.06
N ASP A 179 -9.18 -8.42 13.15
CA ASP A 179 -10.29 -9.39 13.17
C ASP A 179 -9.99 -10.66 12.33
N LEU A 180 -8.71 -11.03 12.26
CA LEU A 180 -8.28 -12.28 11.63
C LEU A 180 -8.64 -13.48 12.53
N ARG A 181 -9.28 -14.49 11.96
CA ARG A 181 -9.66 -15.72 12.69
C ARG A 181 -8.49 -16.67 12.94
N ARG A 182 -7.36 -16.45 12.27
CA ARG A 182 -6.14 -17.28 12.32
C ARG A 182 -4.93 -16.38 12.16
N LYS A 183 -3.76 -16.84 12.61
CA LYS A 183 -2.47 -16.22 12.28
C LYS A 183 -2.22 -16.40 10.78
N THR A 184 -2.47 -15.35 9.98
CA THR A 184 -2.29 -15.35 8.53
C THR A 184 -1.70 -14.03 8.07
N ALA A 185 -1.08 -14.01 6.89
CA ALA A 185 -0.55 -12.79 6.30
C ALA A 185 -1.68 -11.74 6.09
N PRO A 186 -1.48 -10.48 6.50
CA PRO A 186 -2.50 -9.45 6.42
C PRO A 186 -2.68 -8.94 4.98
N CYS A 187 -3.87 -8.42 4.68
CA CYS A 187 -4.20 -7.74 3.43
C CYS A 187 -3.85 -8.58 2.18
N ARG A 188 -4.28 -9.84 2.15
CA ARG A 188 -3.88 -10.83 1.11
C ARG A 188 -4.05 -10.32 -0.33
N TRP A 189 -5.09 -9.53 -0.57
CA TRP A 189 -5.35 -8.95 -1.90
C TRP A 189 -4.28 -7.94 -2.35
N LEU A 190 -3.63 -7.24 -1.41
CA LEU A 190 -2.50 -6.35 -1.66
C LEU A 190 -1.20 -7.15 -1.81
N LEU A 191 -1.00 -8.19 -0.99
CA LEU A 191 0.15 -9.09 -1.12
C LEU A 191 0.25 -9.69 -2.54
N GLN A 192 -0.89 -10.06 -3.12
CA GLN A 192 -0.97 -10.53 -4.50
C GLN A 192 -0.50 -9.49 -5.53
N ARG A 193 -0.75 -8.19 -5.29
CA ARG A 193 -0.36 -7.10 -6.19
C ARG A 193 1.11 -6.70 -6.05
N ILE A 194 1.75 -7.07 -4.94
CA ILE A 194 3.21 -6.92 -4.75
C ILE A 194 4.00 -8.20 -5.04
N SER A 195 3.35 -9.25 -5.56
CA SER A 195 3.98 -10.52 -5.95
C SER A 195 4.74 -10.40 -7.28
N VAL A 196 5.64 -9.41 -7.37
CA VAL A 196 6.45 -9.05 -8.54
C VAL A 196 7.94 -9.34 -8.36
N PHE A 197 8.32 -9.72 -7.13
CA PHE A 197 9.67 -10.06 -6.77
C PHE A 197 9.95 -11.54 -7.02
N ASP A 198 11.23 -11.89 -7.11
CA ASP A 198 11.73 -13.28 -7.18
C ASP A 198 11.59 -14.07 -5.86
N ILE A 199 10.89 -13.50 -4.87
CA ILE A 199 10.59 -14.08 -3.57
C ILE A 199 9.08 -14.25 -3.38
N ASP A 200 8.66 -15.30 -2.67
CA ASP A 200 7.28 -15.48 -2.24
C ASP A 200 7.05 -14.74 -0.91
N VAL A 201 6.59 -13.50 -1.01
CA VAL A 201 6.34 -12.61 0.14
C VAL A 201 5.30 -13.22 1.10
N GLU A 202 4.25 -13.87 0.58
CA GLU A 202 3.21 -14.50 1.41
C GLU A 202 3.81 -15.67 2.19
N GLU A 203 4.62 -16.51 1.54
CA GLU A 203 5.28 -17.65 2.21
C GLU A 203 6.26 -17.21 3.30
N GLU A 204 7.09 -16.18 3.04
CA GLU A 204 8.04 -15.65 4.03
C GLU A 204 7.33 -15.10 5.27
N LEU A 205 6.23 -14.36 5.07
CA LEU A 205 5.39 -13.86 6.17
C LEU A 205 4.73 -15.00 6.95
N MET A 206 4.24 -16.03 6.25
CA MET A 206 3.62 -17.17 6.91
C MET A 206 4.60 -17.95 7.78
N LYS A 207 5.87 -18.10 7.36
CA LYS A 207 6.91 -18.72 8.20
C LYS A 207 7.11 -17.90 9.48
N LEU A 208 7.30 -16.59 9.33
CA LEU A 208 7.51 -15.67 10.44
C LEU A 208 6.34 -15.68 11.45
N LEU A 209 5.10 -15.77 10.97
CA LEU A 209 3.90 -15.82 11.82
C LEU A 209 3.68 -17.18 12.51
N CYS A 210 4.24 -18.26 11.98
CA CYS A 210 4.14 -19.60 12.57
C CYS A 210 5.23 -19.87 13.62
N ASP A 211 6.38 -19.19 13.49
CA ASP A 211 7.53 -19.35 14.39
C ASP A 211 7.38 -18.55 15.71
N GLU A 212 6.37 -17.68 15.80
CA GLU A 212 5.93 -16.94 17.01
C GLU A 212 4.71 -17.59 17.69
#